data_AF-A0A1W1UMB4-F1
#
_entry.id   AF-A0A1W1UMB4-F1
#
_cell.length_a   1.000
_cell.length_b   1.000
_cell.length_c   1.000
_cell.angle_alpha   90.00
_cell.angle_beta   90.00
_cell.angle_gamma   90.00
#
_symmetry.space_group_name_H-M   'P 1'
#
loop_
_entity.id
_entity.type
_entity.pdbx_description
1 polymer ?
#
loop_
_entity_poly.entity_id
_entity_poly.type
_entity_poly.pdbx_seq_one_letter_code
_entity_poly.pdbx_strand_id
1 'polypeptide(L)'
;MLKKTILVLVYTLVAFFILNMHSNFKEKVNSESYPKQGYIYSLYNKQDNENVPQYKLKSKIYKDKMIVTEMMIKYKNNYDFLQSDLRLILPANILYEDKYINILNINTDKKSKYEENNNEINIYFDKGLFPKEKVNIYVKFTTFLPDQAKMMGSHQGVNMLSNWYPAIPPFDEKKKEWLSFIKSDFGEPYFYPAANFFGTITAPTDFDIITPYSISENVIKETKTITFDSKLPVRDFTIVYGTGFKKKQKNVQGTQVVYCYLNKNRNALPHASASLEYYNSIYGKYPYEQLVLVDVPLDNLYGMEFSGMLFLSTIHDQLGEKTIAHEVAHQYWYSLVCSDQANEPWIDESLATYSSLLYLENKYGHYYYDKEIKRIIKKNITYSSLDSILNYSDKEMYTDAIYHKSILFWDNIRNIEGKTKLINYLTDIQTKYRYNIIDTHILFKNILRHYPELNEKDLYIYLQE
;
A
#
# COMPACT_ATOMS: atom_id res chain seq x y z
N MET A 1 30.66 -45.31 -6.92
CA MET A 1 30.97 -44.39 -8.04
C MET A 1 29.76 -44.10 -8.94
N LEU A 2 28.91 -45.08 -9.25
CA LEU A 2 27.76 -44.94 -10.17
C LEU A 2 26.75 -43.80 -9.85
N LYS A 3 26.48 -43.50 -8.56
CA LYS A 3 25.56 -42.43 -8.15
C LYS A 3 26.09 -41.01 -8.39
N LYS A 4 27.41 -40.78 -8.34
CA LYS A 4 28.00 -39.46 -8.63
C LYS A 4 28.01 -39.17 -10.13
N THR A 5 28.20 -40.19 -10.96
CA THR A 5 28.19 -40.07 -12.42
C THR A 5 26.79 -39.76 -12.96
N ILE A 6 25.74 -40.37 -12.40
CA ILE A 6 24.34 -40.08 -12.77
C ILE A 6 23.94 -38.66 -12.35
N LEU A 7 24.37 -38.18 -11.17
CA LEU A 7 24.07 -36.82 -10.72
C LEU A 7 24.73 -35.77 -11.63
N VAL A 8 25.99 -35.98 -12.02
CA VAL A 8 26.69 -35.08 -12.97
C VAL A 8 25.99 -35.09 -14.33
N LEU A 9 25.58 -36.24 -14.86
CA LEU A 9 24.84 -36.33 -16.12
C LEU A 9 23.49 -35.59 -16.09
N VAL A 10 22.75 -35.67 -14.98
CA VAL A 10 21.47 -34.95 -14.83
C VAL A 10 21.69 -33.43 -14.75
N TYR A 11 22.69 -32.95 -14.00
CA TYR A 11 23.02 -31.51 -13.97
C TYR A 11 23.52 -30.99 -15.32
N THR A 12 24.26 -31.81 -16.07
CA THR A 12 24.77 -31.43 -17.40
C THR A 12 23.63 -31.38 -18.43
N LEU A 13 22.65 -32.29 -18.35
CA LEU A 13 21.46 -32.29 -19.21
C LEU A 13 20.51 -31.12 -18.92
N VAL A 14 20.34 -30.75 -17.64
CA VAL A 14 19.54 -29.57 -17.26
C VAL A 14 20.22 -28.27 -17.70
N ALA A 15 21.54 -28.15 -17.53
CA ALA A 15 22.31 -27.01 -18.04
C ALA A 15 22.25 -26.90 -19.57
N PHE A 16 22.28 -28.04 -20.29
CA PHE A 16 22.17 -28.07 -21.75
C PHE A 16 20.76 -27.72 -22.25
N PHE A 17 19.71 -28.04 -21.48
CA PHE A 17 18.33 -27.62 -21.79
C PHE A 17 18.13 -26.12 -21.56
N ILE A 18 18.69 -25.56 -20.49
CA ILE A 18 18.63 -24.12 -20.19
C ILE A 18 19.40 -23.31 -21.25
N LEU A 19 20.57 -23.78 -21.68
CA LEU A 19 21.37 -23.15 -22.74
C LEU A 19 20.71 -23.22 -24.13
N ASN A 20 19.99 -24.30 -24.46
CA ASN A 20 19.27 -24.41 -25.73
C ASN A 20 17.94 -23.64 -25.77
N MET A 21 17.30 -23.40 -24.62
CA MET A 21 16.19 -22.42 -24.56
C MET A 21 16.70 -21.00 -24.84
N HIS A 22 17.92 -20.66 -24.40
CA HIS A 22 18.55 -19.37 -24.65
C HIS A 22 19.00 -19.16 -26.12
N SER A 23 19.33 -20.22 -26.87
CA SER A 23 19.81 -20.11 -28.26
C SER A 23 18.67 -19.99 -29.29
N ASN A 24 17.50 -20.56 -29.02
CA ASN A 24 16.34 -20.51 -29.92
C ASN A 24 15.48 -19.24 -29.79
N PHE A 25 15.75 -18.38 -28.80
CA PHE A 25 15.01 -17.12 -28.58
C PHE A 25 15.69 -15.88 -29.19
N LYS A 26 16.79 -16.05 -29.94
CA LYS A 26 17.55 -14.92 -30.51
C LYS A 26 17.08 -14.40 -31.86
N GLU A 27 16.08 -15.01 -32.50
CA GLU A 27 15.54 -14.50 -33.76
C GLU A 27 14.05 -14.15 -33.64
N LYS A 28 13.76 -12.86 -33.88
CA LYS A 28 12.46 -12.16 -33.86
C LYS A 28 11.94 -11.70 -32.50
N VAL A 29 12.60 -10.69 -31.92
CA VAL A 29 11.87 -9.64 -31.21
C VAL A 29 12.47 -8.30 -31.61
N ASN A 30 11.73 -7.51 -32.40
CA ASN A 30 12.06 -6.14 -32.74
C ASN A 30 12.27 -5.32 -31.46
N SER A 31 13.42 -4.68 -31.35
CA SER A 31 13.90 -3.93 -30.17
C SER A 31 13.25 -2.55 -29.98
N GLU A 32 12.00 -2.34 -30.42
CA GLU A 32 11.38 -1.01 -30.47
C GLU A 32 10.10 -0.82 -29.61
N SER A 33 9.78 -1.71 -28.66
CA SER A 33 8.54 -1.55 -27.89
C SER A 33 8.59 -1.90 -26.40
N TYR A 34 9.73 -1.70 -25.73
CA TYR A 34 9.70 -1.69 -24.25
C TYR A 34 9.11 -0.36 -23.78
N PRO A 35 7.99 -0.34 -23.03
CA PRO A 35 7.39 0.91 -22.55
C PRO A 35 8.39 1.63 -21.63
N LYS A 36 8.95 2.74 -22.13
CA LYS A 36 9.84 3.65 -21.39
C LYS A 36 9.10 4.53 -20.36
N GLN A 37 7.88 4.16 -19.98
CA GLN A 37 7.01 4.98 -19.13
C GLN A 37 7.21 4.65 -17.65
N GLY A 38 8.43 4.82 -17.14
CA GLY A 38 8.62 4.93 -15.69
C GLY A 38 8.14 6.30 -15.19
N TYR A 39 7.40 6.34 -14.09
CA TYR A 39 6.96 7.58 -13.45
C TYR A 39 8.13 8.16 -12.64
N ILE A 40 8.39 9.47 -12.75
CA ILE A 40 9.36 10.13 -11.85
C ILE A 40 8.57 10.74 -10.70
N TYR A 41 8.74 10.15 -9.53
CA TYR A 41 8.27 10.71 -8.27
C TYR A 41 9.44 11.37 -7.54
N SER A 42 9.25 12.59 -7.06
CA SER A 42 10.25 13.32 -6.30
C SER A 42 10.71 12.50 -5.08
N LEU A 43 12.03 12.35 -4.92
CA LEU A 43 12.59 11.62 -3.79
C LEU A 43 12.39 12.38 -2.48
N TYR A 44 11.66 11.79 -1.53
CA TYR A 44 11.62 12.17 -0.14
C TYR A 44 13.02 12.01 0.48
N ASN A 45 13.57 13.10 1.01
CA ASN A 45 14.78 13.09 1.82
C ASN A 45 14.38 13.00 3.31
N LYS A 46 14.89 11.98 4.00
CA LYS A 46 14.59 11.59 5.40
C LYS A 46 14.84 12.69 6.43
N GLN A 47 15.56 13.75 6.07
CA GLN A 47 15.90 14.86 6.96
C GLN A 47 14.86 16.00 6.99
N ASP A 48 13.83 15.99 6.14
CA ASP A 48 12.86 17.09 6.07
C ASP A 48 11.40 16.58 6.09
N ASN A 49 10.81 16.51 7.29
CA ASN A 49 9.35 16.37 7.47
C ASN A 49 8.55 17.52 6.81
N GLU A 50 9.22 18.59 6.35
CA GLU A 50 8.60 19.68 5.60
C GLU A 50 8.40 19.37 4.10
N ASN A 51 8.88 18.23 3.59
CA ASN A 51 8.76 17.88 2.18
C ASN A 51 7.44 17.18 1.84
N VAL A 52 6.76 16.57 2.80
CA VAL A 52 5.45 15.94 2.55
C VAL A 52 4.30 16.90 2.87
N PRO A 53 3.14 16.77 2.21
CA PRO A 53 1.96 17.51 2.61
C PRO A 53 1.58 17.23 4.06
N GLN A 54 1.10 18.26 4.75
CA GLN A 54 0.68 18.17 6.14
C GLN A 54 -0.83 18.42 6.24
N TYR A 55 -1.58 17.44 6.74
CA TYR A 55 -3.01 17.50 6.91
C TYR A 55 -3.34 17.71 8.39
N LYS A 56 -3.92 18.87 8.70
CA LYS A 56 -4.50 19.16 10.02
C LYS A 56 -6.01 18.98 9.95
N LEU A 57 -6.57 18.01 10.67
CA LEU A 57 -8.00 17.74 10.66
C LEU A 57 -8.65 18.05 12.02
N LYS A 58 -9.80 18.69 11.99
CA LYS A 58 -10.71 18.80 13.12
C LYS A 58 -12.05 18.20 12.71
N SER A 59 -12.29 16.97 13.13
CA SER A 59 -13.42 16.17 12.69
C SER A 59 -14.39 15.94 13.83
N LYS A 60 -15.68 15.96 13.52
CA LYS A 60 -16.75 15.58 14.45
C LYS A 60 -17.61 14.49 13.82
N ILE A 61 -17.68 13.35 14.49
CA ILE A 61 -18.49 12.18 14.12
C ILE A 61 -19.84 12.29 14.84
N TYR A 62 -20.91 12.12 14.08
CA TYR A 62 -22.29 12.13 14.58
C TYR A 62 -22.87 10.70 14.57
N LYS A 63 -23.94 10.48 15.34
CA LYS A 63 -24.58 9.15 15.48
C LYS A 63 -25.26 8.66 14.21
N ASP A 64 -25.63 9.57 13.32
CA ASP A 64 -26.20 9.32 12.00
C ASP A 64 -25.13 9.01 10.93
N LYS A 65 -23.89 8.74 11.35
CA LYS A 65 -22.75 8.41 10.47
C LYS A 65 -22.29 9.57 9.58
N MET A 66 -22.74 10.80 9.86
CA MET A 66 -22.18 11.99 9.25
C MET A 66 -20.89 12.40 9.99
N ILE A 67 -19.89 12.79 9.21
CA ILE A 67 -18.64 13.37 9.70
C ILE A 67 -18.54 14.79 9.15
N VAL A 68 -18.34 15.76 10.02
CA VAL A 68 -18.07 17.16 9.63
C VAL A 68 -16.62 17.46 9.93
N THR A 69 -15.88 17.94 8.94
CA THR A 69 -14.45 18.16 9.06
C THR A 69 -14.03 19.53 8.56
N GLU A 70 -13.23 20.20 9.38
CA GLU A 70 -12.42 21.34 8.99
C GLU A 70 -10.99 20.84 8.82
N MET A 71 -10.46 20.99 7.61
CA MET A 71 -9.15 20.50 7.23
C MET A 71 -8.30 21.65 6.71
N MET A 72 -7.03 21.65 7.09
CA MET A 72 -5.99 22.47 6.47
C MET A 72 -4.92 21.55 5.89
N ILE A 73 -4.61 21.75 4.61
CA ILE A 73 -3.50 21.08 3.92
C ILE A 73 -2.41 22.11 3.69
N LYS A 74 -1.24 21.90 4.29
CA LYS A 74 -0.04 22.66 3.95
C LYS A 74 0.71 21.90 2.87
N TYR A 75 0.78 22.51 1.70
CA TYR A 75 1.49 21.97 0.54
C TYR A 75 2.72 22.82 0.22
N LYS A 76 3.77 22.17 -0.28
CA LYS A 76 4.97 22.82 -0.79
C LYS A 76 5.21 22.34 -2.21
N ASN A 77 5.42 23.26 -3.15
CA ASN A 77 5.88 22.88 -4.47
C ASN A 77 7.31 22.33 -4.34
N ASN A 78 7.47 21.01 -4.44
CA ASN A 78 8.77 20.35 -4.34
C ASN A 78 9.52 20.31 -5.67
N TYR A 79 8.82 20.58 -6.78
CA TYR A 79 9.35 20.55 -8.13
C TYR A 79 10.23 21.77 -8.41
N ASP A 80 11.07 21.66 -9.43
CA ASP A 80 11.97 22.71 -9.91
C ASP A 80 11.34 23.65 -10.93
N PHE A 81 10.04 23.46 -11.22
CA PHE A 81 9.26 24.30 -12.11
C PHE A 81 8.09 24.99 -11.39
N LEU A 82 7.55 26.03 -12.04
CA LEU A 82 6.36 26.74 -11.58
C LEU A 82 5.13 25.84 -11.69
N GLN A 83 4.45 25.60 -10.57
CA GLN A 83 3.21 24.82 -10.53
C GLN A 83 2.01 25.77 -10.69
N SER A 84 1.29 25.70 -11.81
CA SER A 84 0.11 26.56 -12.07
C SER A 84 -1.10 26.23 -11.20
N ASP A 85 -1.23 24.95 -10.85
CA ASP A 85 -2.43 24.39 -10.27
C ASP A 85 -2.13 23.26 -9.28
N LEU A 86 -3.09 22.99 -8.39
CA LEU A 86 -3.10 21.86 -7.48
C LEU A 86 -4.43 21.13 -7.58
N ARG A 87 -4.39 19.79 -7.64
CA ARG A 87 -5.59 18.95 -7.60
C ARG A 87 -5.82 18.37 -6.20
N LEU A 88 -7.07 18.37 -5.76
CA LEU A 88 -7.57 17.51 -4.70
C LEU A 88 -8.55 16.51 -5.31
N ILE A 89 -8.30 15.22 -5.17
CA ILE A 89 -9.30 14.20 -5.48
C ILE A 89 -10.23 14.01 -4.28
N LEU A 90 -11.44 13.51 -4.55
CA LEU A 90 -12.46 13.12 -3.57
C LEU A 90 -12.58 11.58 -3.60
N PRO A 91 -11.72 10.87 -2.85
CA PRO A 91 -11.49 9.44 -3.04
C PRO A 91 -12.75 8.58 -2.94
N ALA A 92 -13.55 8.79 -1.89
CA ALA A 92 -14.81 8.08 -1.72
C ALA A 92 -15.78 8.31 -2.90
N ASN A 93 -15.80 9.52 -3.48
CA ASN A 93 -16.71 9.81 -4.58
C ASN A 93 -16.30 9.09 -5.86
N ILE A 94 -14.99 8.99 -6.10
CA ILE A 94 -14.44 8.25 -7.25
C ILE A 94 -14.71 6.75 -7.09
N LEU A 95 -14.38 6.18 -5.92
CA LEU A 95 -14.43 4.74 -5.71
C LEU A 95 -15.85 4.16 -5.66
N TYR A 96 -16.82 4.96 -5.23
CA TYR A 96 -18.20 4.50 -5.05
C TYR A 96 -19.22 5.19 -5.96
N GLU A 97 -18.77 6.08 -6.86
CA GLU A 97 -19.59 6.79 -7.85
C GLU A 97 -20.81 7.53 -7.27
N ASP A 98 -20.65 8.07 -6.08
CA ASP A 98 -21.69 8.82 -5.37
C ASP A 98 -21.06 10.00 -4.61
N LYS A 99 -21.87 10.94 -4.14
CA LYS A 99 -21.40 12.15 -3.46
C LYS A 99 -21.26 11.93 -1.94
N TYR A 100 -20.35 11.03 -1.55
CA TYR A 100 -20.08 10.74 -0.13
C TYR A 100 -19.31 11.85 0.60
N ILE A 101 -18.40 12.53 -0.11
CA ILE A 101 -17.70 13.73 0.34
C ILE A 101 -18.36 14.92 -0.32
N ASN A 102 -18.87 15.85 0.48
CA ASN A 102 -19.48 17.09 0.01
C ASN A 102 -18.70 18.29 0.54
N ILE A 103 -18.14 19.08 -0.38
CA ILE A 103 -17.39 20.28 -0.04
C ILE A 103 -18.37 21.38 0.36
N LEU A 104 -18.16 21.96 1.54
CA LEU A 104 -18.94 23.08 2.06
C LEU A 104 -18.27 24.42 1.79
N ASN A 105 -16.94 24.44 1.86
CA ASN A 105 -16.14 25.63 1.59
C ASN A 105 -14.70 25.23 1.26
N ILE A 106 -14.07 25.97 0.34
CA ILE A 106 -12.65 25.89 0.06
C ILE A 106 -12.06 27.29 -0.08
N ASN A 107 -10.88 27.50 0.50
CA ASN A 107 -10.08 28.70 0.30
C ASN A 107 -8.60 28.37 0.41
N THR A 108 -7.74 29.30 -0.01
CA THR A 108 -6.30 29.21 0.21
C THR A 108 -5.76 30.56 0.72
N ASP A 109 -4.58 30.54 1.32
CA ASP A 109 -3.87 31.77 1.72
C ASP A 109 -3.17 32.48 0.55
N LYS A 110 -3.32 31.96 -0.67
CA LYS A 110 -2.85 32.56 -1.92
C LYS A 110 -4.03 32.90 -2.82
N LYS A 111 -3.89 33.96 -3.61
CA LYS A 111 -4.93 34.33 -4.57
C LYS A 111 -5.07 33.22 -5.62
N SER A 112 -6.27 32.64 -5.68
CA SER A 112 -6.58 31.45 -6.48
C SER A 112 -8.05 31.43 -6.88
N LYS A 113 -8.35 30.64 -7.91
CA LYS A 113 -9.69 30.23 -8.30
C LYS A 113 -9.77 28.70 -8.19
N TYR A 114 -10.97 28.16 -8.07
CA TYR A 114 -11.16 26.72 -8.04
C TYR A 114 -12.34 26.29 -8.92
N GLU A 115 -12.21 25.09 -9.46
CA GLU A 115 -13.26 24.36 -10.18
C GLU A 115 -13.49 23.03 -9.45
N GLU A 116 -14.73 22.73 -9.12
CA GLU A 116 -15.13 21.52 -8.39
C GLU A 116 -16.10 20.70 -9.24
N ASN A 117 -15.92 19.39 -9.25
CA ASN A 117 -16.91 18.42 -9.70
C ASN A 117 -17.10 17.33 -8.64
N ASN A 118 -17.84 16.26 -8.95
CA ASN A 118 -18.13 15.21 -7.97
C ASN A 118 -16.87 14.49 -7.46
N ASN A 119 -15.80 14.45 -8.23
CA ASN A 119 -14.65 13.59 -8.00
C ASN A 119 -13.38 14.36 -7.64
N GLU A 120 -13.31 15.66 -7.93
CA GLU A 120 -12.10 16.44 -7.73
C GLU A 120 -12.37 17.94 -7.61
N ILE A 121 -11.35 18.63 -7.10
CA ILE A 121 -11.25 20.08 -7.01
C ILE A 121 -9.91 20.48 -7.64
N ASN A 122 -9.95 21.31 -8.68
CA ASN A 122 -8.76 21.89 -9.30
C ASN A 122 -8.60 23.33 -8.79
N ILE A 123 -7.44 23.67 -8.24
CA ILE A 123 -7.12 24.98 -7.67
C ILE A 123 -6.08 25.65 -8.57
N TYR A 124 -6.43 26.79 -9.18
CA TYR A 124 -5.57 27.55 -10.07
C TYR A 124 -5.03 28.79 -9.36
N PHE A 125 -3.70 28.94 -9.28
CA PHE A 125 -3.05 30.07 -8.61
C PHE A 125 -2.76 31.20 -9.59
N ASP A 126 -3.14 32.44 -9.25
CA ASP A 126 -2.99 33.61 -10.13
C ASP A 126 -1.55 33.83 -10.65
N LYS A 127 -0.55 33.47 -9.83
CA LYS A 127 0.88 33.58 -10.16
C LYS A 127 1.61 32.23 -10.20
N GLY A 128 0.88 31.12 -10.08
CA GLY A 128 1.47 29.81 -9.79
C GLY A 128 2.07 29.72 -8.38
N LEU A 129 2.63 28.55 -8.06
CA LEU A 129 3.49 28.29 -6.91
C LEU A 129 4.93 28.11 -7.41
N PHE A 130 5.83 29.01 -7.00
CA PHE A 130 7.25 28.88 -7.35
C PHE A 130 7.88 27.66 -6.65
N PRO A 131 9.01 27.14 -7.15
CA PRO A 131 9.76 26.09 -6.46
C PRO A 131 9.99 26.42 -4.98
N LYS A 132 9.72 25.46 -4.11
CA LYS A 132 9.78 25.54 -2.63
C LYS A 132 8.76 26.48 -1.99
N GLU A 133 7.93 27.15 -2.77
CA GLU A 133 6.86 27.97 -2.26
C GLU A 133 5.77 27.10 -1.61
N LYS A 134 5.20 27.62 -0.53
CA LYS A 134 4.19 26.94 0.29
C LYS A 134 2.83 27.58 0.10
N VAL A 135 1.77 26.78 0.27
CA VAL A 135 0.38 27.23 0.31
C VAL A 135 -0.36 26.46 1.39
N ASN A 136 -1.28 27.13 2.08
CA ASN A 136 -2.25 26.47 2.94
C ASN A 136 -3.61 26.47 2.23
N ILE A 137 -4.20 25.28 2.13
CA ILE A 137 -5.54 25.07 1.57
C ILE A 137 -6.45 24.70 2.72
N TYR A 138 -7.54 25.43 2.88
CA TYR A 138 -8.53 25.20 3.93
C TYR A 138 -9.79 24.66 3.28
N VAL A 139 -10.19 23.46 3.69
CA VAL A 139 -11.37 22.77 3.17
C VAL A 139 -12.29 22.44 4.33
N LYS A 140 -13.54 22.84 4.22
CA LYS A 140 -14.62 22.36 5.10
C LYS A 140 -15.50 21.43 4.28
N PHE A 141 -15.73 20.23 4.77
CA PHE A 141 -16.51 19.23 4.06
C PHE A 141 -17.29 18.35 5.03
N THR A 142 -18.25 17.62 4.48
CA THR A 142 -18.93 16.53 5.17
C THR A 142 -18.64 15.22 4.47
N THR A 143 -18.50 14.15 5.24
CA THR A 143 -18.46 12.78 4.72
C THR A 143 -19.60 11.96 5.31
N PHE A 144 -20.31 11.22 4.47
CA PHE A 144 -21.36 10.30 4.90
C PHE A 144 -20.93 8.86 4.66
N LEU A 145 -21.14 7.97 5.65
CA LEU A 145 -20.85 6.55 5.49
C LEU A 145 -22.09 5.79 4.99
N PRO A 146 -22.02 5.13 3.81
CA PRO A 146 -23.08 4.25 3.33
C PRO A 146 -23.17 2.97 4.17
N ASP A 147 -24.34 2.33 4.13
CA ASP A 147 -24.56 1.00 4.71
C ASP A 147 -24.01 -0.09 3.79
N GLN A 148 -22.74 -0.46 3.97
CA GLN A 148 -22.05 -1.47 3.19
C GLN A 148 -20.84 -2.07 3.93
N ALA A 149 -20.48 -3.30 3.57
CA ALA A 149 -19.33 -4.05 4.09
C ALA A 149 -18.09 -3.92 3.17
N LYS A 150 -17.72 -2.68 2.83
CA LYS A 150 -16.55 -2.32 1.99
C LYS A 150 -15.49 -1.57 2.80
N MET A 151 -14.36 -1.23 2.19
CA MET A 151 -13.26 -0.47 2.83
C MET A 151 -13.72 0.83 3.50
N MET A 152 -14.72 1.50 2.94
CA MET A 152 -15.46 2.58 3.58
C MET A 152 -16.93 2.20 3.65
N GLY A 153 -17.53 2.31 4.84
CA GLY A 153 -18.94 2.00 5.02
C GLY A 153 -19.30 1.70 6.47
N SER A 154 -20.56 1.37 6.70
CA SER A 154 -21.11 0.94 7.97
C SER A 154 -21.78 -0.41 7.82
N HIS A 155 -21.46 -1.36 8.69
CA HIS A 155 -22.17 -2.63 8.74
C HIS A 155 -22.18 -3.16 10.17
N GLN A 156 -23.37 -3.56 10.65
CA GLN A 156 -23.58 -4.10 12.01
C GLN A 156 -22.97 -3.25 13.14
N GLY A 157 -23.01 -1.91 13.00
CA GLY A 157 -22.48 -0.98 14.01
C GLY A 157 -20.96 -0.78 13.98
N VAL A 158 -20.25 -1.43 13.06
CA VAL A 158 -18.84 -1.15 12.75
C VAL A 158 -18.78 -0.18 11.57
N ASN A 159 -18.15 0.97 11.78
CA ASN A 159 -18.01 2.03 10.81
C ASN A 159 -16.54 2.13 10.39
N MET A 160 -16.27 1.92 9.10
CA MET A 160 -14.94 1.95 8.50
C MET A 160 -14.82 3.24 7.69
N LEU A 161 -13.87 4.09 8.07
CA LEU A 161 -13.68 5.42 7.50
C LEU A 161 -12.28 5.49 6.87
N SER A 162 -12.17 4.92 5.67
CA SER A 162 -11.02 5.07 4.76
C SER A 162 -11.42 5.98 3.60
N ASN A 163 -10.43 6.57 2.88
CA ASN A 163 -10.68 7.36 1.66
C ASN A 163 -11.70 8.51 1.82
N TRP A 164 -11.82 9.05 3.04
CA TRP A 164 -12.97 9.85 3.47
C TRP A 164 -12.74 11.36 3.45
N TYR A 165 -11.58 11.81 2.98
CA TYR A 165 -11.17 13.22 2.96
C TYR A 165 -10.63 13.62 1.58
N PRO A 166 -10.75 14.90 1.17
CA PRO A 166 -10.08 15.40 -0.02
C PRO A 166 -8.57 15.23 0.08
N ALA A 167 -7.95 14.62 -0.93
CA ALA A 167 -6.54 14.24 -0.89
C ALA A 167 -5.78 14.77 -2.11
N ILE A 168 -4.51 15.13 -1.93
CA ILE A 168 -3.62 15.44 -3.05
C ILE A 168 -3.21 14.12 -3.70
N PRO A 169 -3.56 13.86 -4.97
CA PRO A 169 -3.10 12.66 -5.66
C PRO A 169 -1.61 12.78 -6.01
N PRO A 170 -0.95 11.67 -6.36
CA PRO A 170 0.39 11.71 -6.95
C PRO A 170 0.42 12.57 -8.23
N PHE A 171 1.58 13.15 -8.54
CA PHE A 171 1.81 13.94 -9.75
C PHE A 171 2.91 13.30 -10.58
N ASP A 172 2.66 13.16 -11.89
CA ASP A 172 3.64 12.69 -12.86
C ASP A 172 4.48 13.87 -13.36
N GLU A 173 5.75 13.93 -12.93
CA GLU A 173 6.67 14.99 -13.32
C GLU A 173 6.99 15.01 -14.83
N LYS A 174 6.97 13.85 -15.50
CA LYS A 174 7.27 13.75 -16.93
C LYS A 174 6.12 14.27 -17.77
N LYS A 175 4.89 13.87 -17.42
CA LYS A 175 3.67 14.32 -18.12
C LYS A 175 3.22 15.71 -17.65
N LYS A 176 3.68 16.15 -16.48
CA LYS A 176 3.23 17.36 -15.78
C LYS A 176 1.73 17.32 -15.48
N GLU A 177 1.26 16.18 -14.99
CA GLU A 177 -0.16 15.91 -14.77
C GLU A 177 -0.40 15.31 -13.39
N TRP A 178 -1.49 15.72 -12.75
CA TRP A 178 -2.01 15.05 -11.55
C TRP A 178 -2.64 13.72 -11.94
N LEU A 179 -2.20 12.65 -11.28
CA LEU A 179 -2.82 11.34 -11.44
C LEU A 179 -4.20 11.31 -10.75
N SER A 180 -5.00 10.31 -11.09
CA SER A 180 -6.29 10.06 -10.47
C SER A 180 -6.43 8.57 -10.17
N PHE A 181 -7.47 8.23 -9.42
CA PHE A 181 -7.77 6.83 -9.12
C PHE A 181 -8.38 6.17 -10.34
N ILE A 182 -8.06 4.90 -10.48
CA ILE A 182 -8.68 4.05 -11.47
C ILE A 182 -9.94 3.44 -10.84
N LYS A 183 -10.89 2.97 -11.65
CA LYS A 183 -11.99 2.17 -11.14
C LYS A 183 -11.71 0.70 -11.46
N SER A 184 -11.82 -0.14 -10.45
CA SER A 184 -11.76 -1.59 -10.60
C SER A 184 -12.60 -2.25 -9.51
N ASP A 185 -13.18 -3.41 -9.84
CA ASP A 185 -13.95 -4.23 -8.89
C ASP A 185 -13.02 -5.16 -8.07
N PHE A 186 -11.73 -5.20 -8.39
CA PHE A 186 -10.70 -5.99 -7.70
C PHE A 186 -9.35 -5.25 -7.69
N GLY A 187 -8.47 -5.66 -6.76
CA GLY A 187 -7.23 -4.96 -6.47
C GLY A 187 -7.47 -3.57 -5.86
N GLU A 188 -6.38 -2.84 -5.65
CA GLU A 188 -6.35 -1.54 -5.01
C GLU A 188 -6.18 -0.46 -6.09
N PRO A 189 -7.25 0.25 -6.47
CA PRO A 189 -7.19 1.09 -7.66
C PRO A 189 -6.69 2.52 -7.35
N TYR A 190 -5.91 2.66 -6.28
CA TYR A 190 -5.46 3.93 -5.75
C TYR A 190 -4.13 3.82 -5.01
N PHE A 191 -3.46 4.96 -4.88
CA PHE A 191 -2.26 5.11 -4.06
C PHE A 191 -2.08 6.59 -3.70
N TYR A 192 -1.31 6.84 -2.64
CA TYR A 192 -1.10 8.19 -2.12
C TYR A 192 0.39 8.54 -1.98
N PRO A 193 0.77 9.81 -2.24
CA PRO A 193 2.06 10.30 -1.76
C PRO A 193 2.08 10.25 -0.23
N ALA A 194 3.26 10.08 0.36
CA ALA A 194 3.39 10.15 1.81
C ALA A 194 3.01 11.54 2.34
N ALA A 195 2.37 11.58 3.50
CA ALA A 195 1.85 12.78 4.15
C ALA A 195 1.88 12.65 5.68
N ASN A 196 1.85 13.79 6.38
CA ASN A 196 1.66 13.81 7.84
C ASN A 196 0.21 14.15 8.17
N PHE A 197 -0.35 13.47 9.17
CA PHE A 197 -1.72 13.70 9.63
C PHE A 197 -1.73 14.01 11.12
N PHE A 198 -2.41 15.08 11.51
CA PHE A 198 -2.58 15.42 12.93
C PHE A 198 -3.87 16.20 13.16
N GLY A 199 -4.33 16.22 14.40
CA GLY A 199 -5.47 17.02 14.80
C GLY A 199 -6.37 16.31 15.80
N THR A 200 -7.68 16.46 15.63
CA THR A 200 -8.67 15.97 16.60
C THR A 200 -9.87 15.30 15.97
N ILE A 201 -10.38 14.26 16.62
CA ILE A 201 -11.65 13.59 16.31
C ILE A 201 -12.54 13.71 17.55
N THR A 202 -13.70 14.35 17.41
CA THR A 202 -14.72 14.43 18.45
C THR A 202 -15.87 13.48 18.12
N ALA A 203 -16.31 12.69 19.09
CA ALA A 203 -17.38 11.72 18.92
C ALA A 203 -18.21 11.56 20.21
N PRO A 204 -19.41 10.99 20.14
CA PRO A 204 -20.13 10.49 21.31
C PRO A 204 -19.28 9.56 22.20
N THR A 205 -19.49 9.59 23.52
CA THR A 205 -18.68 8.82 24.48
C THR A 205 -18.83 7.29 24.37
N ASP A 206 -19.93 6.82 23.81
CA ASP A 206 -20.21 5.40 23.57
C ASP A 206 -19.38 4.82 22.42
N PHE A 207 -18.85 5.64 21.50
CA PHE A 207 -18.01 5.16 20.42
C PHE A 207 -16.57 4.86 20.86
N ASP A 208 -16.13 3.63 20.61
CA ASP A 208 -14.73 3.27 20.52
C ASP A 208 -14.19 3.80 19.19
N ILE A 209 -13.21 4.71 19.25
CA ILE A 209 -12.51 5.18 18.05
C ILE A 209 -11.14 4.48 18.01
N ILE A 210 -10.82 3.91 16.86
CA ILE A 210 -9.61 3.14 16.64
C ILE A 210 -8.80 3.84 15.53
N THR A 211 -7.57 4.19 15.86
CA THR A 211 -6.55 4.73 14.95
C THR A 211 -5.16 4.47 15.57
N PRO A 212 -4.13 4.11 14.78
CA PRO A 212 -2.77 3.90 15.31
C PRO A 212 -2.09 5.19 15.79
N TYR A 213 -2.68 6.35 15.50
CA TYR A 213 -2.05 7.66 15.70
C TYR A 213 -2.56 8.41 16.93
N SER A 214 -3.38 7.78 17.78
CA SER A 214 -3.95 8.40 18.97
C SER A 214 -2.87 8.71 20.02
N ILE A 215 -2.82 9.96 20.48
CA ILE A 215 -1.89 10.43 21.52
C ILE A 215 -2.61 10.57 22.86
N SER A 216 -3.81 11.14 22.85
CA SER A 216 -4.58 11.41 24.06
C SER A 216 -6.08 11.41 23.80
N GLU A 217 -6.83 11.14 24.86
CA GLU A 217 -8.29 11.20 24.88
C GLU A 217 -8.71 12.14 26.01
N ASN A 218 -9.70 12.99 25.73
CA ASN A 218 -10.34 13.84 26.72
C ASN A 218 -11.85 13.67 26.63
N VAL A 219 -12.53 13.55 27.77
CA VAL A 219 -13.98 13.34 27.84
C VAL A 219 -14.63 14.54 28.53
N ILE A 220 -15.59 15.15 27.85
CA ILE A 220 -16.39 16.26 28.37
C ILE A 220 -17.87 15.91 28.18
N LYS A 221 -18.58 15.67 29.29
CA LYS A 221 -19.98 15.23 29.31
C LYS A 221 -20.18 13.97 28.44
N GLU A 222 -21.01 14.05 27.42
CA GLU A 222 -21.37 12.95 26.51
C GLU A 222 -20.50 12.92 25.24
N THR A 223 -19.42 13.71 25.19
CA THR A 223 -18.50 13.76 24.07
C THR A 223 -17.08 13.40 24.49
N LYS A 224 -16.39 12.61 23.66
CA LYS A 224 -14.95 12.37 23.75
C LYS A 224 -14.24 13.03 22.57
N THR A 225 -13.03 13.53 22.83
CA THR A 225 -12.15 14.10 21.83
C THR A 225 -10.82 13.38 21.89
N ILE A 226 -10.43 12.78 20.77
CA ILE A 226 -9.13 12.15 20.59
C ILE A 226 -8.22 13.12 19.86
N THR A 227 -7.02 13.33 20.38
CA THR A 227 -5.94 14.02 19.67
C THR A 227 -5.06 12.96 19.02
N PHE A 228 -4.76 13.14 17.73
CA PHE A 228 -3.92 12.22 16.97
C PHE A 228 -2.79 12.95 16.24
N ASP A 229 -1.70 12.25 15.98
CA ASP A 229 -0.54 12.72 15.21
C ASP A 229 0.24 11.52 14.68
N SER A 230 0.43 11.45 13.36
CA SER A 230 1.17 10.37 12.73
C SER A 230 2.66 10.42 13.05
N LYS A 231 3.20 11.57 13.48
CA LYS A 231 4.61 11.90 13.79
C LYS A 231 5.60 11.75 12.64
N LEU A 232 5.42 10.73 11.83
CA LEU A 232 6.17 10.40 10.63
C LEU A 232 5.23 10.34 9.42
N PRO A 233 5.75 10.46 8.19
CA PRO A 233 4.93 10.35 6.99
C PRO A 233 4.25 8.99 6.89
N VAL A 234 3.00 8.96 6.45
CA VAL A 234 2.15 7.78 6.19
C VAL A 234 1.38 7.99 4.88
N ARG A 235 0.74 6.97 4.32
CA ARG A 235 0.04 7.11 3.01
C ARG A 235 -1.37 7.64 3.16
N ASP A 236 -2.04 7.21 4.21
CA ASP A 236 -3.46 7.41 4.40
C ASP A 236 -3.78 7.62 5.89
N PHE A 237 -4.97 8.16 6.16
CA PHE A 237 -5.50 8.32 7.50
C PHE A 237 -6.85 7.63 7.66
N THR A 238 -6.80 6.42 8.22
CA THR A 238 -7.97 5.55 8.38
C THR A 238 -8.42 5.49 9.84
N ILE A 239 -9.75 5.47 10.03
CA ILE A 239 -10.40 5.35 11.34
C ILE A 239 -11.41 4.21 11.28
N VAL A 240 -11.46 3.40 12.34
CA VAL A 240 -12.61 2.52 12.59
C VAL A 240 -13.30 2.99 13.86
N TYR A 241 -14.63 3.05 13.85
CA TYR A 241 -15.38 3.34 15.06
C TYR A 241 -16.66 2.51 15.18
N GLY A 242 -17.07 2.26 16.41
CA GLY A 242 -18.25 1.48 16.74
C GLY A 242 -18.39 1.35 18.25
N THR A 243 -19.07 0.34 18.74
CA THR A 243 -19.23 0.11 20.18
C THR A 243 -18.82 -1.31 20.56
N GLY A 244 -18.17 -1.47 21.71
CA GLY A 244 -17.89 -2.77 22.31
C GLY A 244 -16.62 -3.45 21.79
N PHE A 245 -15.67 -2.71 21.22
CA PHE A 245 -14.39 -3.26 20.79
C PHE A 245 -13.55 -3.68 21.99
N LYS A 246 -13.13 -4.94 22.00
CA LYS A 246 -12.13 -5.49 22.92
C LYS A 246 -10.75 -5.32 22.31
N LYS A 247 -9.74 -5.10 23.16
CA LYS A 247 -8.34 -4.89 22.74
C LYS A 247 -7.42 -5.93 23.37
N LYS A 248 -6.45 -6.40 22.59
CA LYS A 248 -5.26 -7.12 23.06
C LYS A 248 -4.03 -6.47 22.46
N GLN A 249 -2.90 -6.53 23.14
CA GLN A 249 -1.70 -5.87 22.65
C GLN A 249 -0.42 -6.60 23.05
N LYS A 250 0.62 -6.49 22.21
CA LYS A 250 1.97 -7.00 22.47
C LYS A 250 3.01 -6.02 21.95
N ASN A 251 4.04 -5.72 22.76
CA ASN A 251 5.17 -4.92 22.30
C ASN A 251 6.12 -5.79 21.47
N VAL A 252 6.52 -5.30 20.30
CA VAL A 252 7.49 -5.90 19.39
C VAL A 252 8.57 -4.87 19.11
N GLN A 253 9.71 -4.99 19.81
CA GLN A 253 10.91 -4.15 19.59
C GLN A 253 10.64 -2.63 19.63
N GLY A 254 9.71 -2.19 20.48
CA GLY A 254 9.30 -0.79 20.64
C GLY A 254 8.03 -0.40 19.90
N THR A 255 7.48 -1.24 19.03
CA THR A 255 6.17 -1.04 18.41
C THR A 255 5.09 -1.79 19.18
N GLN A 256 4.02 -1.12 19.57
CA GLN A 256 2.85 -1.73 20.19
C GLN A 256 1.92 -2.28 19.11
N VAL A 257 1.91 -3.61 18.94
CA VAL A 257 0.91 -4.28 18.09
C VAL A 257 -0.38 -4.39 18.88
N VAL A 258 -1.49 -3.86 18.35
CA VAL A 258 -2.81 -3.82 18.99
C VAL A 258 -3.79 -4.57 18.11
N TYR A 259 -4.58 -5.47 18.68
CA TYR A 259 -5.65 -6.18 17.99
C TYR A 259 -7.00 -5.83 18.62
N CYS A 260 -7.88 -5.25 17.81
CA CYS A 260 -9.22 -4.82 18.17
C CYS A 260 -10.27 -5.76 17.55
N TYR A 261 -11.21 -6.27 18.34
CA TYR A 261 -12.25 -7.20 17.88
C TYR A 261 -13.53 -7.08 18.72
N LEU A 262 -14.67 -7.48 18.17
CA LEU A 262 -15.94 -7.50 18.90
C LEU A 262 -16.18 -8.86 19.60
N ASN A 263 -16.47 -9.88 18.79
CA ASN A 263 -16.93 -11.18 19.29
C ASN A 263 -15.88 -12.28 19.11
N LYS A 264 -15.32 -12.43 17.91
CA LYS A 264 -14.43 -13.54 17.55
C LYS A 264 -12.97 -13.16 17.80
N ASN A 265 -12.43 -13.61 18.93
CA ASN A 265 -11.00 -13.49 19.21
C ASN A 265 -10.21 -14.53 18.39
N ARG A 266 -9.69 -14.14 17.22
CA ARG A 266 -8.82 -14.99 16.39
C ARG A 266 -7.35 -14.86 16.83
N ASN A 267 -6.47 -15.74 16.33
CA ASN A 267 -5.03 -15.69 16.62
C ASN A 267 -4.28 -14.56 15.89
N ALA A 268 -4.90 -13.39 15.70
CA ALA A 268 -4.31 -12.31 14.92
C ALA A 268 -3.08 -11.69 15.58
N LEU A 269 -3.17 -11.38 16.88
CA LEU A 269 -2.08 -10.72 17.60
C LEU A 269 -0.77 -11.54 17.59
N PRO A 270 -0.75 -12.85 17.90
CA PRO A 270 0.48 -13.64 17.83
C PRO A 270 1.09 -13.71 16.43
N HIS A 271 0.27 -13.93 15.40
CA HIS A 271 0.73 -14.00 14.01
C HIS A 271 1.32 -12.66 13.55
N ALA A 272 0.61 -11.56 13.78
CA ALA A 272 1.07 -10.23 13.41
C ALA A 272 2.34 -9.80 14.16
N SER A 273 2.43 -10.15 15.46
CA SER A 273 3.61 -9.82 16.25
C SER A 273 4.84 -10.57 15.75
N ALA A 274 4.70 -11.85 15.41
CA ALA A 274 5.80 -12.69 14.94
C ALA A 274 6.23 -12.32 13.50
N SER A 275 5.29 -11.98 12.62
CA SER A 275 5.63 -11.49 11.27
C SER A 275 6.32 -10.12 11.33
N LEU A 276 5.82 -9.19 12.16
CA LEU A 276 6.47 -7.89 12.36
C LEU A 276 7.89 -8.03 12.91
N GLU A 277 8.09 -8.90 13.90
CA GLU A 277 9.43 -9.18 14.46
C GLU A 277 10.38 -9.73 13.39
N TYR A 278 9.90 -10.63 12.53
CA TYR A 278 10.68 -11.17 11.43
C TYR A 278 11.01 -10.08 10.39
N TYR A 279 10.04 -9.29 9.95
CA TYR A 279 10.27 -8.23 8.97
C TYR A 279 11.20 -7.14 9.49
N ASN A 280 11.11 -6.79 10.78
CA ASN A 280 12.08 -5.90 11.43
C ASN A 280 13.53 -6.41 11.26
N SER A 281 13.73 -7.74 11.29
CA SER A 281 15.07 -8.34 11.17
C SER A 281 15.63 -8.34 9.75
N ILE A 282 14.79 -8.30 8.71
CA ILE A 282 15.22 -8.40 7.31
C ILE A 282 15.03 -7.12 6.49
N TYR A 283 14.11 -6.23 6.87
CA TYR A 283 13.83 -4.97 6.17
C TYR A 283 14.19 -3.73 6.99
N GLY A 284 14.59 -3.94 8.24
CA GLY A 284 14.86 -2.90 9.22
C GLY A 284 13.64 -2.55 10.06
N LYS A 285 13.87 -1.79 11.13
CA LYS A 285 12.85 -1.51 12.14
C LYS A 285 11.66 -0.72 11.57
N TYR A 286 10.45 -1.21 11.87
CA TYR A 286 9.19 -0.51 11.68
C TYR A 286 9.21 0.80 12.49
N PRO A 287 9.04 1.97 11.84
CA PRO A 287 9.37 3.23 12.47
C PRO A 287 8.26 3.79 13.35
N TYR A 288 7.04 3.24 13.30
CA TYR A 288 5.89 3.77 14.03
C TYR A 288 5.69 3.08 15.39
N GLU A 289 5.08 3.82 16.31
CA GLU A 289 4.86 3.38 17.68
C GLU A 289 3.77 2.31 17.80
N GLN A 290 2.82 2.26 16.88
CA GLN A 290 1.72 1.29 16.90
C GLN A 290 1.48 0.67 15.52
N LEU A 291 1.04 -0.59 15.54
CA LEU A 291 0.42 -1.28 14.41
C LEU A 291 -0.90 -1.85 14.91
N VAL A 292 -2.02 -1.42 14.32
CA VAL A 292 -3.37 -1.79 14.77
C VAL A 292 -3.96 -2.79 13.77
N LEU A 293 -4.46 -3.92 14.27
CA LEU A 293 -5.29 -4.86 13.50
C LEU A 293 -6.72 -4.74 14.00
N VAL A 294 -7.69 -4.64 13.11
CA VAL A 294 -9.10 -4.45 13.48
C VAL A 294 -9.97 -5.42 12.72
N ASP A 295 -10.76 -6.20 13.46
CA ASP A 295 -11.81 -7.02 12.87
C ASP A 295 -12.94 -6.12 12.36
N VAL A 296 -13.21 -6.21 11.06
CA VAL A 296 -14.25 -5.41 10.38
C VAL A 296 -15.07 -6.27 9.42
N PRO A 297 -16.35 -5.94 9.20
CA PRO A 297 -17.19 -6.61 8.21
C PRO A 297 -16.80 -6.19 6.79
N LEU A 298 -15.94 -6.99 6.16
CA LEU A 298 -15.42 -6.74 4.82
C LEU A 298 -15.73 -7.94 3.91
N ASP A 299 -16.57 -7.74 2.89
CA ASP A 299 -17.20 -8.84 2.13
C ASP A 299 -16.33 -9.35 0.97
N ASN A 300 -15.62 -8.45 0.30
CA ASN A 300 -14.88 -8.77 -0.94
C ASN A 300 -13.38 -8.96 -0.74
N LEU A 301 -12.86 -8.76 0.46
CA LEU A 301 -11.42 -8.78 0.75
C LEU A 301 -11.16 -9.50 2.08
N TYR A 302 -10.08 -10.28 2.13
CA TYR A 302 -9.66 -10.96 3.36
C TYR A 302 -9.02 -9.99 4.36
N GLY A 303 -8.24 -9.02 3.86
CA GLY A 303 -7.64 -7.94 4.62
C GLY A 303 -7.55 -6.66 3.79
N MET A 304 -7.07 -5.59 4.42
CA MET A 304 -6.73 -4.32 3.77
C MET A 304 -5.67 -3.60 4.60
N GLU A 305 -4.66 -3.04 3.93
CA GLU A 305 -3.32 -2.79 4.46
C GLU A 305 -3.00 -1.33 4.81
N PHE A 306 -4.00 -0.53 5.17
CA PHE A 306 -3.85 0.89 5.50
C PHE A 306 -2.64 1.19 6.41
N SER A 307 -2.09 2.39 6.29
CA SER A 307 -0.90 2.78 7.03
C SER A 307 -1.11 2.65 8.54
N GLY A 308 -0.32 1.79 9.20
CA GLY A 308 -0.45 1.49 10.62
C GLY A 308 -1.75 0.80 11.05
N MET A 309 -2.65 0.47 10.12
CA MET A 309 -3.93 -0.17 10.41
C MET A 309 -4.27 -1.27 9.40
N LEU A 310 -4.45 -2.49 9.88
CA LEU A 310 -4.85 -3.64 9.07
C LEU A 310 -6.30 -3.97 9.34
N PHE A 311 -7.14 -3.94 8.31
CA PHE A 311 -8.48 -4.50 8.39
C PHE A 311 -8.41 -6.00 8.24
N LEU A 312 -9.15 -6.72 9.07
CA LEU A 312 -9.26 -8.17 9.03
C LEU A 312 -10.74 -8.54 8.85
N SER A 313 -11.10 -9.11 7.70
CA SER A 313 -12.48 -9.48 7.43
C SER A 313 -13.04 -10.43 8.48
N THR A 314 -14.23 -10.11 9.00
CA THR A 314 -15.04 -11.01 9.84
C THR A 314 -15.99 -11.87 9.02
N ILE A 315 -16.23 -11.53 7.75
CA ILE A 315 -17.12 -12.27 6.83
C ILE A 315 -16.40 -13.52 6.32
N HIS A 316 -15.09 -13.43 6.08
CA HIS A 316 -14.27 -14.58 5.74
C HIS A 316 -13.76 -15.29 7.00
N ASP A 317 -14.31 -16.47 7.27
CA ASP A 317 -14.20 -17.14 8.56
C ASP A 317 -12.80 -17.67 8.92
N GLN A 318 -11.86 -17.73 7.97
CA GLN A 318 -10.53 -18.32 8.14
C GLN A 318 -9.41 -17.41 7.62
N LEU A 319 -9.10 -16.33 8.35
CA LEU A 319 -7.83 -15.65 8.17
C LEU A 319 -6.71 -16.48 8.80
N GLY A 320 -5.93 -17.12 7.94
CA GLY A 320 -4.75 -17.90 8.34
C GLY A 320 -3.54 -17.02 8.64
N GLU A 321 -2.54 -17.62 9.26
CA GLU A 321 -1.27 -16.96 9.57
C GLU A 321 -0.60 -16.32 8.36
N LYS A 322 -0.65 -16.98 7.18
CA LYS A 322 -0.09 -16.46 5.93
C LYS A 322 -0.72 -15.12 5.54
N THR A 323 -2.05 -15.02 5.60
CA THR A 323 -2.77 -13.77 5.29
C THR A 323 -2.38 -12.68 6.25
N ILE A 324 -2.33 -12.95 7.56
CA ILE A 324 -1.91 -11.93 8.54
C ILE A 324 -0.45 -11.51 8.32
N ALA A 325 0.43 -12.44 7.97
CA ALA A 325 1.80 -12.12 7.62
C ALA A 325 1.91 -11.28 6.32
N HIS A 326 1.03 -11.50 5.35
CA HIS A 326 0.89 -10.70 4.13
C HIS A 326 0.46 -9.27 4.44
N GLU A 327 -0.62 -9.09 5.20
CA GLU A 327 -1.11 -7.75 5.62
C GLU A 327 -0.01 -6.95 6.37
N VAL A 328 0.74 -7.61 7.25
CA VAL A 328 1.86 -6.96 7.96
C VAL A 328 3.02 -6.63 7.01
N ALA A 329 3.23 -7.38 5.93
CA ALA A 329 4.30 -7.10 4.96
C ALA A 329 4.03 -5.82 4.15
N HIS A 330 2.77 -5.50 3.86
CA HIS A 330 2.41 -4.22 3.23
C HIS A 330 2.79 -2.99 4.05
N GLN A 331 2.98 -3.13 5.37
CA GLN A 331 3.53 -2.03 6.16
C GLN A 331 4.95 -1.64 5.71
N TYR A 332 5.66 -2.52 5.03
CA TYR A 332 6.92 -2.25 4.35
C TYR A 332 6.71 -1.94 2.85
N TRP A 333 5.90 -2.75 2.16
CA TRP A 333 5.77 -2.74 0.70
C TRP A 333 4.58 -1.96 0.13
N TYR A 334 3.92 -1.17 0.97
CA TYR A 334 2.95 -0.16 0.58
C TYR A 334 3.13 1.10 1.45
N SER A 335 3.06 0.94 2.77
CA SER A 335 3.07 2.08 3.68
C SER A 335 4.41 2.81 3.66
N LEU A 336 5.51 2.10 3.90
CA LEU A 336 6.86 2.67 3.85
C LEU A 336 7.32 2.91 2.42
N VAL A 337 7.35 1.88 1.57
CA VAL A 337 7.68 2.02 0.14
C VAL A 337 6.43 1.69 -0.66
N CYS A 338 5.92 2.64 -1.42
CA CYS A 338 4.66 2.50 -2.15
C CYS A 338 4.94 2.21 -3.64
N SER A 339 3.96 1.65 -4.33
CA SER A 339 3.88 1.54 -5.78
C SER A 339 2.60 2.21 -6.29
N ASP A 340 2.49 2.37 -7.60
CA ASP A 340 1.20 2.60 -8.23
C ASP A 340 0.43 1.29 -8.25
N GLN A 341 -0.39 1.04 -7.22
CA GLN A 341 -1.12 -0.23 -7.05
C GLN A 341 -2.13 -0.50 -8.17
N ALA A 342 -2.50 0.52 -8.95
CA ALA A 342 -3.43 0.36 -10.05
C ALA A 342 -2.73 -0.01 -11.37
N ASN A 343 -1.60 0.63 -11.68
CA ASN A 343 -0.87 0.37 -12.91
C ASN A 343 0.21 -0.71 -12.77
N GLU A 344 0.76 -0.89 -11.57
CA GLU A 344 1.80 -1.88 -11.27
C GLU A 344 1.49 -2.65 -9.96
N PRO A 345 0.29 -3.26 -9.83
CA PRO A 345 -0.15 -4.00 -8.62
C PRO A 345 0.80 -5.13 -8.23
N TRP A 346 1.61 -5.61 -9.18
CA TRP A 346 2.54 -6.69 -8.92
C TRP A 346 3.60 -6.29 -7.89
N ILE A 347 3.97 -5.01 -7.76
CA ILE A 347 5.08 -4.62 -6.88
C ILE A 347 4.73 -4.88 -5.43
N ASP A 348 3.70 -4.23 -4.91
CA ASP A 348 3.28 -4.33 -3.52
C ASP A 348 2.78 -5.73 -3.20
N GLU A 349 1.91 -6.30 -4.05
CA GLU A 349 1.28 -7.59 -3.76
C GLU A 349 2.23 -8.77 -3.86
N SER A 350 3.14 -8.76 -4.84
CA SER A 350 4.14 -9.82 -4.95
C SER A 350 5.17 -9.73 -3.82
N LEU A 351 5.57 -8.51 -3.43
CA LEU A 351 6.52 -8.32 -2.34
C LEU A 351 5.89 -8.72 -1.00
N ALA A 352 4.64 -8.32 -0.74
CA ALA A 352 3.90 -8.74 0.45
C ALA A 352 3.71 -10.27 0.50
N THR A 353 3.30 -10.87 -0.62
CA THR A 353 3.12 -12.32 -0.71
C THR A 353 4.45 -13.06 -0.54
N TYR A 354 5.53 -12.60 -1.18
CA TYR A 354 6.86 -13.19 -1.05
C TYR A 354 7.41 -13.05 0.37
N SER A 355 7.24 -11.89 1.01
CA SER A 355 7.57 -11.68 2.42
C SER A 355 6.83 -12.65 3.35
N SER A 356 5.54 -12.91 3.10
CA SER A 356 4.78 -13.91 3.86
C SER A 356 5.39 -15.32 3.73
N LEU A 357 5.89 -15.68 2.54
CA LEU A 357 6.58 -16.96 2.33
C LEU A 357 7.94 -17.01 3.03
N LEU A 358 8.71 -15.92 3.01
CA LEU A 358 9.98 -15.83 3.74
C LEU A 358 9.77 -15.99 5.25
N TYR A 359 8.71 -15.37 5.80
CA TYR A 359 8.31 -15.52 7.20
C TYR A 359 7.97 -16.97 7.55
N LEU A 360 7.10 -17.59 6.75
CA LEU A 360 6.68 -18.97 6.99
C LEU A 360 7.83 -19.95 6.78
N GLU A 361 8.73 -19.69 5.84
CA GLU A 361 9.97 -20.45 5.66
C GLU A 361 10.87 -20.35 6.90
N ASN A 362 11.03 -19.14 7.46
CA ASN A 362 11.81 -18.94 8.68
C ASN A 362 11.20 -19.71 9.87
N LYS A 363 9.87 -19.74 9.95
CA LYS A 363 9.14 -20.37 11.07
C LYS A 363 9.01 -21.89 10.95
N TYR A 364 8.73 -22.39 9.74
CA TYR A 364 8.36 -23.79 9.46
C TYR A 364 9.41 -24.56 8.65
N GLY A 365 10.49 -23.90 8.24
CA GLY A 365 11.59 -24.47 7.48
C GLY A 365 11.38 -24.45 5.96
N HIS A 366 12.47 -24.70 5.23
CA HIS A 366 12.53 -24.62 3.77
C HIS A 366 11.51 -25.51 3.06
N TYR A 367 11.15 -26.65 3.65
CA TYR A 367 10.12 -27.55 3.11
C TYR A 367 8.76 -26.84 2.90
N TYR A 368 8.41 -25.89 3.78
CA TYR A 368 7.17 -25.11 3.62
C TYR A 368 7.23 -24.26 2.34
N TYR A 369 8.35 -23.58 2.11
CA TYR A 369 8.60 -22.77 0.93
C TYR A 369 8.51 -23.60 -0.35
N ASP A 370 9.23 -24.73 -0.42
CA ASP A 370 9.21 -25.64 -1.57
C ASP A 370 7.82 -26.16 -1.88
N LYS A 371 7.03 -26.46 -0.84
CA LYS A 371 5.65 -26.94 -1.00
C LYS A 371 4.77 -25.86 -1.62
N GLU A 372 4.91 -24.61 -1.20
CA GLU A 372 4.16 -23.48 -1.76
C GLU A 372 4.55 -23.19 -3.21
N ILE A 373 5.85 -23.17 -3.53
CA ILE A 373 6.32 -23.00 -4.92
C ILE A 373 5.78 -24.13 -5.81
N LYS A 374 5.86 -25.39 -5.37
CA LYS A 374 5.27 -26.53 -6.11
C LYS A 374 3.76 -26.40 -6.27
N ARG A 375 3.04 -25.84 -5.29
CA ARG A 375 1.60 -25.59 -5.38
C ARG A 375 1.29 -24.54 -6.46
N ILE A 376 2.07 -23.46 -6.51
CA ILE A 376 1.94 -22.40 -7.52
C ILE A 376 2.23 -22.96 -8.91
N ILE A 377 3.34 -23.67 -9.10
CA ILE A 377 3.70 -24.28 -10.40
C ILE A 377 2.60 -25.23 -10.90
N LYS A 378 2.02 -26.04 -10.00
CA LYS A 378 0.93 -26.97 -10.35
C LYS A 378 -0.35 -26.31 -10.83
N LYS A 379 -0.55 -25.01 -10.58
CA LYS A 379 -1.70 -24.28 -11.11
C LYS A 379 -1.67 -24.12 -12.62
N ASN A 380 -0.50 -24.25 -13.26
CA ASN A 380 -0.32 -24.07 -14.71
C ASN A 380 -0.95 -22.76 -15.21
N ILE A 381 -0.64 -21.64 -14.54
CA ILE A 381 -1.20 -20.32 -14.85
C ILE A 381 -0.81 -19.93 -16.28
N THR A 382 -1.82 -19.77 -17.15
CA THR A 382 -1.62 -19.53 -18.59
C THR A 382 -1.59 -18.06 -18.97
N TYR A 383 -2.21 -17.18 -18.17
CA TYR A 383 -2.16 -15.74 -18.39
C TYR A 383 -0.93 -15.17 -17.67
N SER A 384 -0.03 -14.58 -18.44
CA SER A 384 1.35 -14.34 -18.01
C SER A 384 1.67 -12.90 -17.64
N SER A 385 0.93 -11.90 -18.13
CA SER A 385 1.35 -10.52 -17.89
C SER A 385 1.07 -10.08 -16.45
N LEU A 386 2.10 -9.51 -15.83
CA LEU A 386 2.00 -8.71 -14.60
C LEU A 386 1.72 -7.28 -15.03
N ASP A 387 0.45 -6.92 -15.08
CA ASP A 387 -0.05 -5.74 -15.78
C ASP A 387 -0.92 -4.86 -14.85
N SER A 388 -1.39 -3.73 -15.36
CA SER A 388 -2.38 -2.89 -14.70
C SER A 388 -3.64 -3.69 -14.36
N ILE A 389 -4.30 -3.33 -13.25
CA ILE A 389 -5.57 -3.91 -12.83
C ILE A 389 -6.63 -3.90 -13.94
N LEU A 390 -6.60 -2.92 -14.85
CA LEU A 390 -7.55 -2.77 -15.95
C LEU A 390 -7.40 -3.82 -17.06
N ASN A 391 -6.26 -4.50 -17.12
CA ASN A 391 -5.96 -5.46 -18.19
C ASN A 391 -6.37 -6.89 -17.82
N TYR A 392 -6.95 -7.10 -16.64
CA TYR A 392 -7.50 -8.39 -16.22
C TYR A 392 -9.02 -8.46 -16.45
N SER A 393 -9.50 -9.60 -16.95
CA SER A 393 -10.93 -9.83 -17.19
C SER A 393 -11.74 -10.02 -15.92
N ASP A 394 -11.10 -10.54 -14.87
CA ASP A 394 -11.73 -10.92 -13.62
C ASP A 394 -10.71 -11.07 -12.47
N LYS A 395 -11.25 -11.20 -11.26
CA LYS A 395 -10.48 -11.31 -10.02
C LYS A 395 -9.64 -12.58 -9.94
N GLU A 396 -10.07 -13.69 -10.55
CA GLU A 396 -9.31 -14.95 -10.50
C GLU A 396 -8.03 -14.82 -11.33
N MET A 397 -8.15 -14.29 -12.55
CA MET A 397 -7.00 -14.04 -13.42
C MET A 397 -6.03 -13.04 -12.80
N TYR A 398 -6.54 -11.95 -12.22
CA TYR A 398 -5.74 -11.00 -11.45
C TYR A 398 -5.01 -11.69 -10.29
N THR A 399 -5.73 -12.48 -9.48
CA THR A 399 -5.14 -13.16 -8.32
C THR A 399 -4.04 -14.14 -8.74
N ASP A 400 -4.25 -14.91 -9.81
CA ASP A 400 -3.27 -15.85 -10.30
C ASP A 400 -2.02 -15.16 -10.87
N ALA A 401 -2.17 -14.07 -11.62
CA ALA A 401 -1.01 -13.31 -12.09
C ALA A 401 -0.26 -12.62 -10.93
N ILE A 402 -0.97 -11.80 -10.15
CA ILE A 402 -0.39 -10.85 -9.21
C ILE A 402 0.06 -11.49 -7.89
N TYR A 403 -0.62 -12.52 -7.39
CA TYR A 403 -0.28 -13.16 -6.11
C TYR A 403 0.39 -14.53 -6.25
N HIS A 404 0.26 -15.19 -7.40
CA HIS A 404 0.84 -16.51 -7.62
C HIS A 404 2.01 -16.47 -8.61
N LYS A 405 1.79 -16.02 -9.85
CA LYS A 405 2.85 -15.99 -10.86
C LYS A 405 3.99 -15.06 -10.45
N SER A 406 3.67 -13.87 -9.94
CA SER A 406 4.68 -12.92 -9.47
C SER A 406 5.65 -13.50 -8.42
N ILE A 407 5.24 -14.52 -7.66
CA ILE A 407 6.13 -15.21 -6.71
C ILE A 407 7.21 -16.01 -7.40
N LEU A 408 6.93 -16.56 -8.58
CA LEU A 408 7.91 -17.26 -9.38
C LEU A 408 8.99 -16.29 -9.92
N PHE A 409 8.71 -14.97 -10.04
CA PHE A 409 9.73 -13.96 -10.34
C PHE A 409 10.77 -13.91 -9.22
N TRP A 410 10.30 -13.74 -7.99
CA TRP A 410 11.15 -13.67 -6.81
C TRP A 410 11.87 -14.99 -6.53
N ASP A 411 11.21 -16.13 -6.78
CA ASP A 411 11.83 -17.45 -6.70
C ASP A 411 12.96 -17.61 -7.72
N ASN A 412 12.78 -17.13 -8.95
CA ASN A 412 13.83 -17.16 -9.97
C ASN A 412 15.04 -16.32 -9.58
N ILE A 413 14.82 -15.07 -9.13
CA ILE A 413 15.93 -14.23 -8.64
C ILE A 413 16.62 -14.89 -7.45
N ARG A 414 15.84 -15.47 -6.52
CA ARG A 414 16.36 -16.22 -5.37
C ARG A 414 17.22 -17.41 -5.81
N ASN A 415 16.82 -18.14 -6.85
CA ASN A 415 17.55 -19.30 -7.35
C ASN A 415 18.86 -18.91 -8.05
N ILE A 416 18.89 -17.76 -8.72
CA ILE A 416 20.09 -17.24 -9.39
C ILE A 416 21.08 -16.66 -8.36
N GLU A 417 20.60 -15.80 -7.46
CA GLU A 417 21.46 -14.96 -6.62
C GLU A 417 21.59 -15.44 -5.17
N GLY A 418 20.66 -16.28 -4.72
CA GLY A 418 20.56 -16.75 -3.36
C GLY A 418 19.69 -15.85 -2.46
N LYS A 419 19.00 -16.50 -1.51
CA LYS A 419 18.08 -15.85 -0.55
C LYS A 419 18.70 -14.65 0.18
N THR A 420 19.92 -14.79 0.71
CA THR A 420 20.56 -13.73 1.50
C THR A 420 20.81 -12.49 0.67
N LYS A 421 21.30 -12.65 -0.56
CA LYS A 421 21.52 -11.52 -1.46
C LYS A 421 20.20 -10.83 -1.77
N LEU A 422 19.14 -11.59 -2.10
CA LEU A 422 17.82 -11.05 -2.39
C LEU A 422 17.23 -10.27 -1.21
N ILE A 423 17.38 -10.78 0.02
CA ILE A 423 16.98 -10.05 1.22
C ILE A 423 17.74 -8.72 1.32
N ASN A 424 19.06 -8.71 1.15
CA ASN A 424 19.85 -7.47 1.22
C ASN A 424 19.41 -6.44 0.17
N TYR A 425 19.11 -6.88 -1.05
CA TYR A 425 18.55 -5.99 -2.08
C TYR A 425 17.23 -5.35 -1.61
N LEU A 426 16.31 -6.15 -1.06
CA LEU A 426 15.04 -5.64 -0.54
C LEU A 426 15.24 -4.70 0.66
N THR A 427 16.21 -4.99 1.54
CA THR A 427 16.60 -4.07 2.63
C THR A 427 17.09 -2.72 2.09
N ASP A 428 17.85 -2.73 0.99
CA ASP A 428 18.36 -1.51 0.36
C ASP A 428 17.24 -0.71 -0.30
N ILE A 429 16.25 -1.36 -0.92
CA ILE A 429 15.03 -0.70 -1.40
C ILE A 429 14.32 0.00 -0.22
N GLN A 430 14.09 -0.71 0.89
CA GLN A 430 13.46 -0.18 2.09
C GLN A 430 14.22 0.99 2.73
N THR A 431 15.54 0.97 2.63
CA THR A 431 16.39 2.03 3.20
C THR A 431 16.40 3.27 2.30
N LYS A 432 16.52 3.08 0.99
CA LYS A 432 16.70 4.14 0.00
C LYS A 432 15.39 4.82 -0.39
N TYR A 433 14.30 4.06 -0.48
CA TYR A 433 13.02 4.53 -1.02
C TYR A 433 11.94 4.68 0.05
N ARG A 434 12.29 4.67 1.33
CA ARG A 434 11.32 4.92 2.42
C ARG A 434 10.57 6.23 2.19
N TYR A 435 9.25 6.17 2.29
CA TYR A 435 8.25 7.21 2.00
C TYR A 435 8.17 7.67 0.54
N ASN A 436 8.83 6.96 -0.38
CA ASN A 436 8.75 7.21 -1.82
C ASN A 436 7.78 6.26 -2.51
N ILE A 437 7.40 6.62 -3.73
CA ILE A 437 6.71 5.74 -4.66
C ILE A 437 7.78 5.20 -5.62
N ILE A 438 7.83 3.89 -5.81
CA ILE A 438 8.69 3.22 -6.77
C ILE A 438 7.85 2.64 -7.90
N ASP A 439 8.49 2.46 -9.04
CA ASP A 439 7.94 1.75 -10.20
C ASP A 439 8.85 0.56 -10.56
N THR A 440 8.43 -0.19 -11.57
CA THR A 440 9.11 -1.37 -12.09
C THR A 440 10.50 -1.01 -12.59
N HIS A 441 10.65 0.15 -13.23
CA HIS A 441 11.93 0.63 -13.71
C HIS A 441 12.93 0.87 -12.56
N ILE A 442 12.50 1.52 -11.49
CA ILE A 442 13.31 1.72 -10.27
C ILE A 442 13.69 0.37 -9.69
N LEU A 443 12.73 -0.54 -9.54
CA LEU A 443 12.97 -1.86 -8.97
C LEU A 443 14.04 -2.61 -9.78
N PHE A 444 13.89 -2.70 -11.10
CA PHE A 444 14.78 -3.42 -12.01
C PHE A 444 16.16 -2.77 -12.09
N LYS A 445 16.24 -1.45 -12.21
CA LYS A 445 17.52 -0.74 -12.20
C LYS A 445 18.33 -1.01 -10.93
N ASN A 446 17.68 -1.11 -9.77
CA ASN A 446 18.36 -1.47 -8.53
C ASN A 446 18.68 -2.97 -8.48
N ILE A 447 17.83 -3.86 -9.01
CA ILE A 447 18.14 -5.30 -9.14
C ILE A 447 19.43 -5.50 -9.94
N LEU A 448 19.53 -4.88 -11.13
CA LEU A 448 20.70 -5.01 -12.01
C LEU A 448 21.97 -4.41 -11.39
N ARG A 449 21.84 -3.40 -10.53
CA ARG A 449 22.97 -2.87 -9.75
C ARG A 449 23.47 -3.86 -8.69
N HIS A 450 22.57 -4.60 -8.07
CA HIS A 450 22.92 -5.63 -7.09
C HIS A 450 23.42 -6.92 -7.76
N TYR A 451 22.87 -7.24 -8.93
CA TYR A 451 23.06 -8.49 -9.67
C TYR A 451 23.42 -8.18 -11.13
N PRO A 452 24.67 -7.77 -11.40
CA PRO A 452 25.09 -7.36 -12.74
C PRO A 452 25.10 -8.52 -13.75
N GLU A 453 24.98 -9.76 -13.29
CA GLU A 453 24.86 -10.96 -14.13
C GLU A 453 23.45 -11.12 -14.73
N LEU A 454 22.44 -10.44 -14.17
CA LEU A 454 21.09 -10.42 -14.70
C LEU A 454 20.98 -9.47 -15.90
N ASN A 455 20.09 -9.79 -16.83
CA ASN A 455 19.80 -8.95 -17.98
C ASN A 455 18.44 -8.25 -17.81
N GLU A 456 18.39 -6.95 -18.07
CA GLU A 456 17.16 -6.15 -18.03
C GLU A 456 16.07 -6.75 -18.93
N LYS A 457 16.44 -7.24 -20.11
CA LYS A 457 15.51 -7.87 -21.06
C LYS A 457 14.83 -9.09 -20.44
N ASP A 458 15.57 -9.92 -19.72
CA ASP A 458 15.03 -11.15 -19.13
C ASP A 458 14.07 -10.84 -17.98
N LEU A 459 14.35 -9.77 -17.21
CA LEU A 459 13.44 -9.28 -16.17
C LEU A 459 12.10 -8.80 -16.77
N TYR A 460 12.14 -8.06 -17.89
CA TYR A 460 10.92 -7.60 -18.56
C TYR A 460 10.17 -8.73 -19.29
N ILE A 461 10.88 -9.69 -19.90
CA ILE A 461 10.24 -10.89 -20.47
C ILE A 461 9.44 -11.60 -19.39
N TYR A 462 9.99 -11.73 -18.18
CA TYR A 462 9.27 -12.38 -17.08
C TYR A 462 7.94 -11.70 -16.71
N LEU A 463 7.88 -10.37 -16.81
CA LEU A 463 6.64 -9.65 -16.55
C LEU A 463 5.60 -9.88 -17.64
N GLN A 464 5.98 -10.32 -18.84
CA GLN A 464 5.10 -10.47 -20.00
C GLN A 464 4.74 -11.92 -20.29
N GLU A 465 5.67 -12.85 -20.05
CA GLU A 465 5.63 -14.29 -20.39
C GLU A 465 5.86 -15.14 -19.14
#